data_AF-A0A9P8UNJ5-F1
#
_entry.id   AF-A0A9P8UNJ5-F1
#
_cell.length_a   1.000
_cell.length_b   1.000
_cell.length_c   1.000
_cell.angle_alpha   90.00
_cell.angle_beta   90.00
_cell.angle_gamma   90.00
#
_symmetry.space_group_name_H-M   'P 1'
#
loop_
_entity.id
_entity.type
_entity.pdbx_description
1 polymer ?
#
loop_
_entity_poly.entity_id
_entity_poly.type
_entity_poly.pdbx_seq_one_letter_code
_entity_poly.pdbx_strand_id
1 'polypeptide(L)'
;MTGTLAAAEESWKENLSVIRINATGVDDSVHTIFWSGTYRAMLSPQDYTGGTPLWESDEPYCDSYHGTRDSFRSIHLFITLDDPHSQTQRIRSLIEIYRHEGWLPACRMSLCKGFTQGGSNADVVFADSFLKNITLHVDWAA
;
A
#
# COMPACT_ATOMS: atom_id res chain seq x y z
N MET A 1 16.26 -2.45 23.06
CA MET A 1 15.61 -3.56 22.31
C MET A 1 14.19 -3.82 22.79
N THR A 2 13.91 -3.92 24.10
CA THR A 2 12.54 -4.12 24.62
C THR A 2 11.56 -3.00 24.26
N GLY A 3 12.00 -1.74 24.32
CA GLY A 3 11.15 -0.59 23.95
C GLY A 3 10.75 -0.57 22.47
N THR A 4 11.67 -0.91 21.56
CA THR A 4 11.39 -0.96 20.11
C THR A 4 10.41 -2.08 19.76
N LEU A 5 10.57 -3.26 20.38
CA LEU A 5 9.63 -4.37 20.19
C LEU A 5 8.22 -3.99 20.65
N ALA A 6 8.09 -3.44 21.86
CA ALA A 6 6.79 -3.03 22.40
C ALA A 6 6.12 -1.95 21.53
N ALA A 7 6.89 -0.98 21.03
CA ALA A 7 6.35 0.04 20.12
C ALA A 7 5.87 -0.55 18.79
N ALA A 8 6.59 -1.52 18.23
CA ALA A 8 6.18 -2.21 17.01
C ALA A 8 4.92 -3.06 17.23
N GLU A 9 4.82 -3.78 18.35
CA GLU A 9 3.63 -4.54 18.72
C GLU A 9 2.40 -3.64 18.88
N GLU A 10 2.57 -2.45 19.49
CA GLU A 10 1.48 -1.51 19.66
C GLU A 10 1.00 -0.93 18.32
N SER A 11 1.93 -0.54 17.45
CA SER A 11 1.58 -0.07 16.10
C SER A 11 0.81 -1.14 15.30
N TRP A 12 1.21 -2.42 15.40
CA TRP A 12 0.46 -3.50 14.76
C TRP A 12 -0.92 -3.71 15.37
N LYS A 13 -1.08 -3.60 16.69
CA LYS A 13 -2.39 -3.69 17.34
C LYS A 13 -3.31 -2.56 16.90
N GLU A 14 -2.81 -1.33 16.85
CA GLU A 14 -3.57 -0.17 16.39
C GLU A 14 -4.07 -0.39 14.97
N ASN A 15 -3.17 -0.75 14.05
CA ASN A 15 -3.51 -1.02 12.65
C ASN A 15 -4.53 -2.15 12.49
N LEU A 16 -4.36 -3.27 13.20
CA LEU A 16 -5.27 -4.42 13.08
C LEU A 16 -6.60 -4.22 13.82
N SER A 17 -6.71 -3.22 14.71
CA SER A 17 -7.90 -2.99 15.53
C SER A 17 -9.15 -2.55 14.76
N VAL A 18 -8.96 -2.10 13.50
CA VAL A 18 -10.06 -1.73 12.60
C VAL A 18 -10.92 -2.93 12.21
N ILE A 19 -10.38 -4.15 12.29
CA ILE A 19 -11.07 -5.40 11.98
C ILE A 19 -11.61 -6.04 13.25
N ARG A 20 -12.89 -6.40 13.24
CA ARG A 20 -13.54 -7.18 14.31
C ARG A 20 -14.13 -8.46 13.75
N ILE A 21 -13.76 -9.59 14.33
CA ILE A 21 -14.26 -10.91 13.92
C ILE A 21 -15.11 -11.54 15.03
N ASN A 22 -16.17 -12.24 14.64
CA ASN A 22 -16.86 -13.17 15.54
C ASN A 22 -16.27 -14.57 15.31
N ALA A 23 -15.48 -15.02 16.28
CA ALA A 23 -14.75 -16.29 16.27
C ALA A 23 -15.55 -17.47 16.83
N THR A 24 -16.84 -17.30 17.17
CA THR A 24 -17.61 -18.32 17.88
C THR A 24 -17.77 -19.58 17.02
N GLY A 25 -17.23 -20.70 17.50
CA GLY A 25 -17.30 -21.99 16.81
C GLY A 25 -16.35 -22.13 15.61
N VAL A 26 -15.40 -21.22 15.44
CA VAL A 26 -14.37 -21.27 14.39
C VAL A 26 -13.08 -21.84 14.97
N ASP A 27 -12.40 -22.70 14.21
CA ASP A 27 -11.15 -23.34 14.61
C ASP A 27 -9.98 -22.33 14.66
N ASP A 28 -9.09 -22.48 15.65
CA ASP A 28 -7.95 -21.58 15.86
C ASP A 28 -6.98 -21.52 14.66
N SER A 29 -6.90 -22.58 13.85
CA SER A 29 -6.11 -22.56 12.62
C SER A 29 -6.65 -21.55 11.61
N VAL A 30 -7.98 -21.38 11.54
CA VAL A 30 -8.62 -20.41 10.64
C VAL A 30 -8.36 -18.99 11.14
N HIS A 31 -8.40 -18.75 12.44
CA HIS A 31 -8.00 -17.45 13.03
C HIS A 31 -6.55 -17.10 12.70
N THR A 32 -5.66 -18.08 12.83
CA THR A 32 -4.24 -17.92 12.52
C THR A 32 -4.03 -17.57 11.04
N ILE A 33 -4.72 -18.27 10.14
CA ILE A 33 -4.65 -18.00 8.69
C ILE A 33 -5.16 -16.59 8.38
N PHE A 34 -6.31 -16.20 8.95
CA PHE A 34 -6.91 -14.88 8.73
C PHE A 34 -5.97 -13.75 9.13
N TRP A 35 -5.46 -13.77 10.37
CA TRP A 35 -4.58 -12.71 10.86
C TRP A 35 -3.22 -12.72 10.17
N SER A 36 -2.69 -13.91 9.83
CA SER A 36 -1.45 -13.99 9.06
C SER A 36 -1.62 -13.48 7.62
N GLY A 37 -2.79 -13.67 7.02
CA GLY A 37 -3.12 -13.14 5.69
C GLY A 37 -3.26 -11.62 5.71
N THR A 38 -3.99 -11.11 6.68
CA THR A 38 -4.19 -9.67 6.92
C THR A 38 -2.85 -8.96 7.12
N TYR A 39 -2.02 -9.45 8.03
CA TYR A 39 -0.67 -8.94 8.27
C TYR A 39 0.15 -8.85 6.97
N ARG A 40 0.16 -9.93 6.16
CA ARG A 40 0.93 -9.96 4.90
C ARG A 40 0.41 -8.97 3.85
N ALA A 41 -0.90 -8.72 3.81
CA ALA A 41 -1.50 -7.74 2.89
C ALA A 41 -1.09 -6.29 3.22
N MET A 42 -0.65 -6.02 4.46
CA MET A 42 -0.26 -4.68 4.91
C MET A 42 1.25 -4.41 4.78
N LEU A 43 2.06 -5.39 4.35
CA LEU A 43 3.52 -5.25 4.29
C LEU A 43 4.03 -4.46 3.06
N SER A 44 3.24 -4.37 2.00
CA SER A 44 3.66 -3.73 0.74
C SER A 44 2.46 -3.11 0.03
N PRO A 45 2.63 -1.98 -0.70
CA PRO A 45 3.85 -1.16 -0.81
C PRO A 45 4.23 -0.48 0.50
N GLN A 46 5.54 -0.25 0.71
CA GLN A 46 6.12 0.30 1.94
C GLN A 46 6.32 1.81 1.82
N ASP A 47 6.06 2.53 2.91
CA ASP A 47 6.31 3.97 3.01
C ASP A 47 7.79 4.26 3.32
N TYR A 48 8.41 5.06 2.47
CA TYR A 48 9.78 5.57 2.55
C TYR A 48 9.81 7.10 2.41
N THR A 49 8.72 7.77 2.80
CA THR A 49 8.60 9.24 2.77
C THR A 49 9.78 9.91 3.48
N GLY A 50 10.33 10.96 2.87
CA GLY A 50 11.55 11.65 3.32
C GLY A 50 12.86 10.98 2.89
N GLY A 51 12.81 9.93 2.05
CA GLY A 51 13.97 9.11 1.69
C GLY A 51 14.19 8.84 0.20
N THR A 52 13.56 9.58 -0.73
CA THR A 52 13.76 9.35 -2.17
C THR A 52 15.16 9.80 -2.62
N PRO A 53 16.04 8.91 -3.12
CA PRO A 53 17.40 9.27 -3.51
C PRO A 53 17.53 9.76 -4.95
N LEU A 54 16.45 9.71 -5.73
CA LEU A 54 16.45 10.07 -7.15
C LEU A 54 16.02 11.52 -7.41
N TRP A 55 15.20 12.11 -6.53
CA TRP A 55 14.73 13.49 -6.61
C TRP A 55 14.30 13.98 -5.22
N GLU A 56 14.26 15.31 -5.05
CA GLU A 56 13.75 15.96 -3.84
C GLU A 56 12.26 16.25 -4.01
N SER A 57 11.44 15.86 -3.03
CA SER A 57 10.00 16.13 -3.01
C SER A 57 9.47 16.07 -1.57
N ASP A 58 8.44 16.89 -1.29
CA ASP A 58 7.67 16.85 -0.04
C ASP A 58 6.46 15.90 -0.13
N GLU A 59 6.25 15.26 -1.28
CA GLU A 59 5.19 14.27 -1.47
C GLU A 59 5.52 12.93 -0.77
N PRO A 60 4.49 12.15 -0.37
CA PRO A 60 4.69 10.81 0.12
C PRO A 60 5.42 9.94 -0.91
N TYR A 61 6.30 9.08 -0.42
CA TYR A 61 7.06 8.18 -1.26
C TYR A 61 6.93 6.75 -0.79
N CYS A 62 6.20 5.94 -1.54
CA CYS A 62 6.16 4.50 -1.34
C CYS A 62 7.02 3.79 -2.39
N ASP A 63 7.62 2.65 -2.03
CA ASP A 63 8.35 1.76 -2.94
C ASP A 63 7.99 0.30 -2.63
N SER A 64 8.68 -0.65 -3.25
CA SER A 64 8.38 -2.08 -3.16
C SER A 64 6.98 -2.40 -3.67
N TYR A 65 6.59 -1.78 -4.79
CA TYR A 65 5.45 -2.18 -5.60
C TYR A 65 5.77 -3.51 -6.29
N HIS A 66 5.54 -4.60 -5.56
CA HIS A 66 5.68 -5.96 -6.06
C HIS A 66 4.55 -6.28 -7.03
N GLY A 67 4.72 -5.97 -8.32
CA GLY A 67 3.74 -6.32 -9.35
C GLY A 67 2.38 -5.69 -9.10
N THR A 68 2.18 -4.47 -9.59
CA THR A 68 0.87 -3.80 -9.53
C THR A 68 -0.25 -4.66 -10.13
N ARG A 69 0.07 -5.54 -11.10
CA ARG A 69 -0.85 -6.55 -11.66
C ARG A 69 -1.47 -7.48 -10.62
N ASP A 70 -0.68 -7.89 -9.63
CA ASP A 70 -1.11 -8.81 -8.59
C ASP A 70 -1.83 -8.04 -7.48
N SER A 71 -1.26 -6.91 -7.05
CA SER A 71 -1.79 -6.12 -5.94
C SER A 71 -3.10 -5.41 -6.25
N PHE A 72 -3.38 -5.01 -7.50
CA PHE A 72 -4.64 -4.31 -7.83
C PHE A 72 -5.89 -5.18 -7.60
N ARG A 73 -5.74 -6.52 -7.64
CA ARG A 73 -6.85 -7.47 -7.53
C ARG A 73 -7.24 -7.80 -6.10
N SER A 74 -6.41 -7.41 -5.12
CA SER A 74 -6.59 -7.79 -3.72
C SER A 74 -6.06 -6.72 -2.77
N ILE A 75 -4.74 -6.51 -2.73
CA ILE A 75 -4.06 -5.68 -1.73
C ILE A 75 -4.53 -4.23 -1.76
N HIS A 76 -4.55 -3.56 -2.91
CA HIS A 76 -5.02 -2.17 -2.97
C HIS A 76 -6.51 -2.03 -2.63
N LEU A 77 -7.32 -3.02 -3.02
CA LEU A 77 -8.75 -3.04 -2.69
C LEU A 77 -8.97 -3.19 -1.19
N PHE A 78 -8.21 -4.08 -0.56
CA PHE A 78 -8.24 -4.30 0.89
C PHE A 78 -7.82 -3.03 1.63
N ILE A 79 -6.68 -2.44 1.26
CA ILE A 79 -6.18 -1.25 1.97
C ILE A 79 -7.08 -0.04 1.75
N THR A 80 -7.76 0.08 0.61
CA THR A 80 -8.77 1.14 0.41
C THR A 80 -9.90 1.10 1.44
N LEU A 81 -10.21 -0.09 1.99
CA LEU A 81 -11.24 -0.25 3.02
C LEU A 81 -10.65 -0.17 4.44
N ASP A 82 -9.50 -0.79 4.64
CA ASP A 82 -8.84 -0.96 5.94
C ASP A 82 -8.12 0.30 6.40
N ASP A 83 -7.33 0.91 5.51
CA ASP A 83 -6.57 2.12 5.76
C ASP A 83 -6.55 3.03 4.50
N PRO A 84 -7.65 3.80 4.30
CA PRO A 84 -7.77 4.74 3.19
C PRO A 84 -6.68 5.80 3.16
N HIS A 85 -6.12 6.16 4.33
CA HIS A 85 -5.05 7.15 4.42
C HIS A 85 -3.76 6.62 3.78
N SER A 86 -3.34 5.40 4.13
CA SER A 86 -2.20 4.78 3.47
C SER A 86 -2.42 4.57 1.98
N GLN A 87 -3.65 4.22 1.56
CA GLN A 87 -3.95 4.13 0.13
C GLN A 87 -3.79 5.49 -0.57
N THR A 88 -4.24 6.57 0.06
CA THR A 88 -4.04 7.94 -0.44
C THR A 88 -2.56 8.26 -0.66
N GLN A 89 -1.70 7.93 0.31
CA GLN A 89 -0.26 8.16 0.19
C GLN A 89 0.35 7.39 -0.98
N ARG A 90 -0.07 6.14 -1.20
CA ARG A 90 0.38 5.33 -2.35
C ARG A 90 -0.04 5.94 -3.69
N ILE A 91 -1.27 6.45 -3.80
CA ILE A 91 -1.75 7.15 -5.00
C ILE A 91 -0.91 8.39 -5.28
N ARG A 92 -0.66 9.23 -4.26
CA ARG A 92 0.20 10.42 -4.39
C ARG A 92 1.62 10.04 -4.81
N SER A 93 2.18 9.00 -4.19
CA SER A 93 3.49 8.46 -4.56
C SER A 93 3.55 7.97 -6.01
N LEU A 94 2.53 7.28 -6.51
CA LEU A 94 2.49 6.82 -7.90
C LEU A 94 2.42 7.99 -8.90
N ILE A 95 1.67 9.04 -8.59
CA ILE A 95 1.63 10.27 -9.39
C ILE A 95 3.01 10.93 -9.40
N GLU A 96 3.69 10.99 -8.25
CA GLU A 96 5.01 11.58 -8.16
C GLU A 96 6.07 10.79 -8.94
N ILE A 97 6.05 9.45 -8.84
CA ILE A 97 6.88 8.58 -9.66
C ILE A 97 6.63 8.83 -11.15
N TYR A 98 5.37 8.97 -11.56
CA TYR A 98 5.02 9.27 -12.95
C TYR A 98 5.60 10.62 -13.41
N ARG A 99 5.48 11.68 -12.59
CA ARG A 99 6.01 13.02 -12.91
C ARG A 99 7.53 13.03 -13.12
N HIS A 100 8.27 12.28 -12.31
CA HIS A 100 9.74 12.27 -12.36
C HIS A 100 10.31 11.24 -13.33
N GLU A 101 9.72 10.06 -13.44
CA GLU A 101 10.26 8.98 -14.27
C GLU A 101 9.59 8.86 -15.64
N GLY A 102 8.44 9.53 -15.84
CA GLY A 102 7.64 9.55 -17.06
C GLY A 102 6.74 8.34 -17.28
N TRP A 103 6.71 7.38 -16.34
CA TRP A 103 6.03 6.10 -16.48
C TRP A 103 5.44 5.63 -15.16
N LEU A 104 4.24 5.05 -15.20
CA LEU A 104 3.62 4.42 -14.04
C LEU A 104 4.17 3.01 -13.82
N PRO A 105 4.66 2.67 -12.62
CA PRO A 105 5.34 1.41 -12.38
C PRO A 105 4.39 0.21 -12.44
N ALA A 106 4.71 -0.75 -13.31
CA ALA A 106 4.12 -2.09 -13.27
C ALA A 106 4.71 -2.92 -12.12
N CYS A 107 6.00 -2.73 -11.86
CA CYS A 107 6.71 -3.11 -10.64
C CYS A 107 7.67 -1.98 -10.32
N ARG A 108 7.97 -1.76 -9.03
CA ARG A 108 9.08 -0.89 -8.63
C ARG A 108 9.64 -1.38 -7.31
N MET A 109 10.94 -1.66 -7.30
CA MET A 109 11.64 -2.15 -6.12
C MET A 109 13.03 -1.55 -6.12
N SER A 110 13.43 -0.98 -4.99
CA SER A 110 14.76 -0.39 -4.81
C SER A 110 15.11 0.56 -5.96
N LEU A 111 14.19 1.48 -6.29
CA LEU A 111 14.33 2.48 -7.37
C LEU A 111 14.38 1.92 -8.80
N CYS A 112 14.30 0.60 -8.98
CA CYS A 112 14.33 -0.02 -10.29
C CYS A 112 12.91 -0.05 -10.89
N LYS A 113 12.80 0.41 -12.15
CA LYS A 113 11.55 0.43 -12.94
C LYS A 113 10.91 -0.95 -13.16
N GLY A 114 11.64 -2.05 -12.91
CA GLY A 114 11.07 -3.39 -12.85
C GLY A 114 10.25 -3.80 -14.08
N PHE A 115 10.79 -3.64 -15.29
CA PHE A 115 10.13 -3.99 -16.56
C PHE A 115 9.85 -5.49 -16.68
N THR A 116 8.76 -5.95 -16.08
CA THR A 116 8.52 -7.39 -15.89
C THR A 116 7.21 -7.86 -16.52
N GLN A 117 6.26 -6.95 -16.79
CA GLN A 117 4.93 -7.30 -17.27
C GLN A 117 4.43 -6.28 -18.32
N GLY A 118 3.76 -6.75 -19.37
CA GLY A 118 3.44 -5.98 -20.59
C GLY A 118 2.38 -4.87 -20.45
N GLY A 119 2.02 -4.46 -19.23
CA GLY A 119 1.06 -3.38 -18.98
C GLY A 119 1.27 -2.74 -17.61
N SER A 120 0.89 -1.47 -17.49
CA SER A 120 0.84 -0.77 -16.20
C SER A 120 -0.56 -0.89 -15.63
N ASN A 121 -0.75 -1.67 -14.56
CA ASN A 121 -2.06 -1.84 -13.90
C ASN A 121 -2.29 -0.77 -12.81
N ALA A 122 -1.42 0.25 -12.75
CA ALA A 122 -1.59 1.38 -11.85
C ALA A 122 -2.81 2.23 -12.22
N ASP A 123 -3.19 2.23 -13.49
CA ASP A 123 -4.43 2.82 -14.00
C ASP A 123 -5.69 2.27 -13.31
N VAL A 124 -5.77 0.96 -13.10
CA VAL A 124 -6.88 0.32 -12.39
C VAL A 124 -6.90 0.74 -10.93
N VAL A 125 -5.73 0.84 -10.29
CA VAL A 125 -5.60 1.30 -8.91
C VAL A 125 -6.06 2.75 -8.77
N PHE A 126 -5.72 3.62 -9.73
CA PHE A 126 -6.21 4.99 -9.79
C PHE A 126 -7.72 5.05 -9.97
N ALA A 127 -8.27 4.33 -10.96
CA ALA A 127 -9.69 4.33 -11.25
C ALA A 127 -10.52 3.88 -10.03
N ASP A 128 -10.11 2.79 -9.37
CA ASP A 128 -10.78 2.29 -8.17
C ASP A 128 -10.72 3.30 -7.02
N SER A 129 -9.55 3.91 -6.78
CA SER A 129 -9.36 4.91 -5.72
C SER A 129 -10.18 6.18 -5.98
N PHE A 130 -10.23 6.65 -7.22
CA PHE A 130 -11.03 7.80 -7.64
C PHE A 130 -12.53 7.54 -7.41
N LEU A 131 -13.04 6.39 -7.87
CA LEU A 131 -14.45 6.02 -7.71
C LEU A 131 -14.85 5.81 -6.25
N LYS A 132 -13.91 5.42 -5.38
CA LYS A 132 -14.13 5.25 -3.94
C LYS A 132 -13.83 6.51 -3.12
N ASN A 133 -13.69 7.66 -3.78
CA ASN A 133 -13.54 8.97 -3.13
C ASN A 133 -12.27 9.11 -2.28
N ILE A 134 -11.16 8.52 -2.74
CA ILE A 134 -9.82 8.81 -2.21
C ILE A 134 -9.36 10.15 -2.78
N THR A 135 -9.53 11.23 -2.03
CA THR A 135 -9.29 12.60 -2.52
C THR A 135 -8.38 13.45 -1.65
N LEU A 136 -7.95 12.94 -0.49
CA LEU A 136 -7.18 13.72 0.46
C LEU A 136 -5.82 14.14 -0.14
N HIS A 137 -5.71 15.41 -0.53
CA HIS A 137 -4.53 15.98 -1.18
C HIS A 137 -4.08 15.25 -2.47
N VAL A 138 -5.01 14.56 -3.15
CA VAL A 138 -4.73 13.95 -4.45
C VAL A 138 -5.09 14.94 -5.56
N ASP A 139 -4.12 15.29 -6.38
CA ASP A 139 -4.34 16.07 -7.60
C ASP A 139 -4.72 15.14 -8.76
N TRP A 140 -6.02 14.95 -8.96
CA TRP A 140 -6.56 14.10 -10.03
C TRP A 140 -6.51 14.76 -11.42
N ALA A 141 -6.11 16.03 -11.53
CA ALA A 141 -5.97 16.75 -12.79
C ALA A 141 -4.52 16.82 -13.31
N ALA A 142 -3.58 16.26 -12.52
CA ALA A 142 -2.14 16.23 -12.79
C ALA A 142 -1.74 15.45 -14.05
#